data_AF-A0A0L0F8Q8-F1
#
_entry.id   AF-A0A0L0F8Q8-F1
#
_cell.length_a   1.000
_cell.length_b   1.000
_cell.length_c   1.000
_cell.angle_alpha   90.00
_cell.angle_beta   90.00
_cell.angle_gamma   90.00
#
_symmetry.space_group_name_H-M   'P 1'
#
loop_
_entity.id
_entity.type
_entity.pdbx_description
1 polymer ?
#
loop_
_entity_poly.entity_id
_entity_poly.type
_entity_poly.pdbx_seq_one_letter_code
_entity_poly.pdbx_strand_id
1 'polypeptide(L)'
;RSSATDNNDSNTNGSAVPTQGAKVERAAVIEDKVDQIIRKQNGLITRKRDKTMCSHGPRGMCDHCRALDAWDENYLKENNIKHMSFHAFLRKQSGGMKKDKHVSLSDTSLRIKTGCTTHPPWPEGICSKCQPSAVTLKRQ
;
A
#
# COMPACT_ATOMS: atom_id res chain seq x y z
N ARG A 1 38.83 54.40 -5.21
CA ARG A 1 39.26 52.98 -5.22
C ARG A 1 38.45 52.30 -4.14
N SER A 2 37.46 51.52 -4.58
CA SER A 2 36.26 51.14 -3.85
C SER A 2 36.53 50.12 -2.74
N SER A 3 35.85 50.28 -1.61
CA SER A 3 35.78 49.30 -0.52
C SER A 3 34.55 48.44 -0.72
N ALA A 4 34.73 47.12 -0.86
CA ALA A 4 33.66 46.14 -0.89
C ALA A 4 33.77 45.27 0.36
N THR A 5 32.72 45.28 1.18
CA THR A 5 32.47 44.34 2.28
C THR A 5 31.40 43.36 1.82
N ASP A 6 31.77 42.09 1.73
CA ASP A 6 30.85 40.97 1.49
C ASP A 6 30.16 40.59 2.80
N ASN A 7 28.82 40.62 2.84
CA ASN A 7 28.02 39.95 3.87
C ASN A 7 26.92 39.13 3.19
N ASN A 8 26.98 37.83 3.46
CA ASN A 8 26.14 36.76 2.92
C ASN A 8 25.09 36.40 3.98
N ASP A 9 23.87 36.91 3.84
CA ASP A 9 22.73 36.54 4.68
C ASP A 9 21.89 35.46 3.98
N SER A 10 22.12 34.21 4.38
CA SER A 10 21.29 33.07 4.00
C SER A 10 20.02 33.04 4.85
N ASN A 11 18.92 33.48 4.25
CA ASN A 11 17.56 33.43 4.80
C ASN A 11 17.02 31.99 4.82
N THR A 12 17.02 31.34 5.99
CA THR A 12 16.40 30.03 6.20
C THR A 12 14.98 30.18 6.75
N ASN A 13 14.00 30.25 5.86
CA ASN A 13 12.57 30.15 6.19
C ASN A 13 12.24 28.73 6.70
N GLY A 14 12.40 28.53 8.01
CA GLY A 14 11.89 27.36 8.73
C GLY A 14 10.37 27.39 8.79
N SER A 15 9.72 26.73 7.83
CA SER A 15 8.27 26.47 7.89
C SER A 15 7.97 25.50 9.04
N ALA A 16 7.52 26.03 10.17
CA ALA A 16 6.96 25.25 11.25
C ALA A 16 5.62 24.64 10.81
N VAL A 17 5.57 23.32 10.66
CA VAL A 17 4.31 22.57 10.47
C VAL A 17 3.88 22.06 11.85
N PRO A 18 2.73 22.47 12.39
CA PRO A 18 2.20 21.92 13.62
C PRO A 18 1.43 20.64 13.28
N THR A 19 1.91 19.48 13.73
CA THR A 19 1.13 18.24 13.65
C THR A 19 0.85 17.75 15.06
N GLN A 20 -0.20 18.32 15.66
CA GLN A 20 -1.01 17.63 16.66
C GLN A 20 -1.71 16.44 15.97
N GLY A 21 -2.17 15.46 16.75
CA GLY A 21 -2.91 14.28 16.27
C GLY A 21 -4.23 14.64 15.60
N ALA A 22 -4.16 15.29 14.44
CA ALA A 22 -5.25 15.50 13.55
C ALA A 22 -5.58 14.15 12.93
N LYS A 23 -6.81 13.71 13.15
CA LYS A 23 -7.52 12.84 12.21
C LYS A 23 -7.30 13.50 10.85
N VAL A 24 -6.35 13.00 10.05
CA VAL A 24 -6.17 13.47 8.69
C VAL A 24 -7.47 13.10 8.01
N GLU A 25 -8.37 14.07 7.89
CA GLU A 25 -9.44 14.03 6.91
C GLU A 25 -8.70 13.86 5.61
N ARG A 26 -8.60 12.60 5.15
CA ARG A 26 -8.08 12.30 3.84
C ARG A 26 -8.94 13.14 2.91
N ALA A 27 -8.35 14.17 2.30
CA ALA A 27 -9.03 14.95 1.28
C ALA A 27 -9.71 13.97 0.33
N ALA A 28 -10.89 14.31 -0.20
CA ALA A 28 -11.58 13.46 -1.16
C ALA A 28 -10.66 13.26 -2.38
N VAL A 29 -9.86 12.20 -2.36
CA VAL A 29 -8.90 11.89 -3.41
C VAL A 29 -9.70 11.33 -4.58
N ILE A 30 -9.64 12.03 -5.70
CA ILE A 30 -10.20 11.52 -6.95
C ILE A 30 -9.22 10.51 -7.50
N GLU A 31 -9.65 9.26 -7.56
CA GLU A 31 -8.86 8.17 -8.14
C GLU A 31 -8.73 8.33 -9.66
N ASP A 32 -7.63 7.82 -10.21
CA ASP A 32 -7.43 7.77 -11.65
C ASP A 32 -8.57 6.97 -12.32
N LYS A 33 -8.96 7.39 -13.53
CA LYS A 33 -9.92 6.67 -14.37
C LYS A 33 -9.49 5.21 -14.58
N VAL A 34 -8.20 4.95 -14.74
CA VAL A 34 -7.66 3.59 -14.93
C VAL A 34 -7.94 2.73 -13.70
N ASP A 35 -7.70 3.25 -12.50
CA ASP A 35 -7.96 2.53 -11.25
C ASP A 35 -9.44 2.25 -11.03
N GLN A 36 -10.31 3.21 -11.39
CA GLN A 36 -11.76 3.02 -11.34
C GLN A 36 -12.23 1.90 -12.28
N ILE A 37 -11.64 1.78 -13.47
CA ILE A 37 -11.94 0.69 -14.42
C ILE A 37 -11.49 -0.65 -13.85
N ILE A 38 -10.23 -0.75 -13.41
CA ILE A 38 -9.65 -2.01 -12.91
C ILE A 38 -10.36 -2.48 -11.63
N ARG A 39 -10.77 -1.56 -10.76
CA ARG A 39 -11.56 -1.87 -9.56
C ARG A 39 -12.88 -2.58 -9.90
N LYS A 40 -13.56 -2.16 -10.97
CA LYS A 40 -14.85 -2.74 -11.37
C LYS A 40 -14.73 -4.16 -11.93
N GLN A 41 -13.56 -4.54 -12.44
CA GLN A 41 -13.31 -5.89 -12.94
C GLN A 41 -13.34 -6.93 -11.81
N ASN A 42 -13.56 -8.20 -12.11
CA ASN A 42 -13.56 -9.28 -11.12
C ASN A 42 -12.14 -9.79 -10.80
N GLY A 43 -11.23 -9.76 -11.78
CA GLY A 43 -9.86 -10.25 -11.63
C GLY A 43 -9.79 -11.78 -11.54
N LEU A 44 -10.77 -12.49 -12.11
CA LEU A 44 -10.78 -13.95 -12.15
C LEU A 44 -10.15 -14.45 -13.45
N ILE A 45 -9.28 -15.46 -13.33
CA ILE A 45 -8.63 -16.11 -14.47
C ILE A 45 -9.44 -17.34 -14.85
N THR A 46 -10.03 -17.33 -16.03
CA THR A 46 -10.84 -18.43 -16.54
C THR A 46 -9.95 -19.61 -16.94
N ARG A 47 -10.26 -20.81 -16.45
CA ARG A 47 -9.58 -22.05 -16.85
C ARG A 47 -10.46 -22.86 -17.79
N LYS A 48 -9.81 -23.59 -18.71
CA LYS A 48 -10.48 -24.58 -19.55
C LYS A 48 -10.64 -25.88 -18.77
N ARG A 49 -11.67 -26.65 -19.13
CA ARG A 49 -11.88 -28.00 -18.60
C ARG A 49 -10.72 -28.91 -19.04
N ASP A 50 -10.11 -29.57 -18.07
CA ASP A 50 -9.20 -30.67 -18.33
C ASP A 50 -9.99 -31.96 -18.56
N LYS A 51 -9.70 -32.70 -19.64
CA LYS A 51 -10.41 -33.95 -19.94
C LYS A 51 -10.02 -35.08 -18.98
N THR A 52 -8.85 -35.00 -18.36
CA THR A 52 -8.28 -36.05 -17.50
C THR A 52 -8.65 -35.88 -16.04
N MET A 53 -8.63 -34.64 -15.53
CA MET A 53 -8.88 -34.34 -14.12
C MET A 53 -10.32 -33.89 -13.81
N CYS A 54 -11.13 -33.58 -14.83
CA CYS A 54 -12.51 -33.14 -14.61
C CYS A 54 -13.54 -34.27 -14.84
N SER A 55 -14.14 -34.79 -13.77
CA SER A 55 -15.19 -35.82 -13.84
C SER A 55 -16.61 -35.24 -13.80
N HIS A 56 -16.92 -34.29 -14.70
CA HIS A 56 -18.24 -33.65 -14.79
C HIS A 56 -18.69 -33.42 -16.24
N GLY A 57 -19.96 -33.10 -16.47
CA GLY A 57 -20.45 -32.73 -17.81
C GLY A 57 -19.94 -31.35 -18.30
N PRO A 58 -20.30 -30.92 -19.54
CA PRO A 58 -19.77 -29.68 -20.14
C PRO A 58 -20.15 -28.40 -19.40
N ARG A 59 -21.24 -28.41 -18.61
CA ARG A 59 -21.69 -27.28 -17.78
C ARG A 59 -21.35 -27.44 -16.29
N GLY A 60 -20.69 -28.54 -15.91
CA GLY A 60 -20.23 -28.73 -14.53
C GLY A 60 -18.99 -27.88 -14.22
N MET A 61 -18.70 -27.74 -12.93
CA MET A 61 -17.48 -27.09 -12.44
C MET A 61 -16.88 -27.96 -11.32
N CYS A 62 -15.57 -28.11 -11.30
CA CYS A 62 -14.82 -28.75 -10.22
C CYS A 62 -13.58 -27.93 -9.87
N ASP A 63 -12.82 -28.36 -8.88
CA ASP A 63 -11.61 -27.66 -8.43
C ASP A 63 -10.51 -27.57 -9.49
N HIS A 64 -10.53 -28.40 -10.53
CA HIS A 64 -9.56 -28.36 -11.63
C HIS A 64 -9.96 -27.39 -12.76
N CYS A 65 -11.22 -26.97 -12.84
CA CYS A 65 -11.68 -26.05 -13.89
C CYS A 65 -12.33 -24.77 -13.38
N ARG A 66 -12.54 -24.63 -12.07
CA ARG A 66 -13.00 -23.37 -11.46
C ARG A 66 -12.05 -22.22 -11.81
N ALA A 67 -12.56 -21.01 -11.94
CA ALA A 67 -11.72 -19.84 -12.15
C ALA A 67 -10.72 -19.66 -10.99
N LEU A 68 -9.51 -19.23 -11.30
CA LEU A 68 -8.49 -18.91 -10.30
C LEU A 68 -8.55 -17.43 -9.96
N ASP A 69 -8.12 -17.12 -8.74
CA ASP A 69 -7.91 -15.74 -8.33
C ASP A 69 -6.65 -15.17 -8.98
N ALA A 70 -6.64 -13.87 -9.29
CA ALA A 70 -5.47 -13.18 -9.84
C ALA A 70 -4.23 -13.17 -8.91
N TRP A 71 -4.39 -13.54 -7.63
CA TRP A 71 -3.30 -13.62 -6.65
C TRP A 71 -2.88 -15.07 -6.33
N ASP A 72 -3.34 -16.05 -7.12
CA ASP A 72 -2.93 -17.45 -6.97
C ASP A 72 -1.42 -17.63 -7.26
N GLU A 73 -0.69 -18.17 -6.28
CA GLU A 73 0.77 -18.27 -6.36
C GLU A 73 1.26 -19.27 -7.40
N ASN A 74 0.48 -20.31 -7.70
CA ASN A 74 0.86 -21.33 -8.68
C ASN A 74 0.73 -20.75 -10.09
N TYR A 75 -0.39 -20.07 -10.37
CA TYR A 75 -0.58 -19.39 -11.65
C TYR A 75 0.50 -18.34 -11.92
N LEU A 76 0.85 -17.53 -10.92
CA LEU A 76 1.88 -16.51 -11.06
C LEU A 76 3.26 -17.13 -11.36
N LYS A 77 3.60 -18.24 -10.70
CA LYS A 77 4.86 -18.97 -10.95
C LYS A 77 4.91 -19.57 -12.35
N GLU A 78 3.84 -20.26 -12.78
CA GLU A 78 3.75 -20.89 -14.10
C GLU A 78 3.88 -19.88 -15.25
N ASN A 79 3.32 -18.68 -15.07
CA ASN A 79 3.38 -17.60 -16.06
C ASN A 79 4.59 -16.67 -15.89
N ASN A 80 5.55 -17.00 -15.03
CA ASN A 80 6.74 -16.20 -14.76
C ASN A 80 6.44 -14.76 -14.29
N ILE A 81 5.34 -14.58 -13.57
CA ILE A 81 4.94 -13.30 -12.99
C ILE A 81 5.58 -13.16 -11.61
N LYS A 82 6.57 -12.27 -11.49
CA LYS A 82 7.37 -12.09 -10.26
C LYS A 82 6.58 -11.46 -9.11
N HIS A 83 5.73 -10.49 -9.41
CA HIS A 83 4.93 -9.75 -8.44
C HIS A 83 3.48 -9.70 -8.92
N MET A 84 2.54 -9.91 -8.01
CA MET A 84 1.13 -9.70 -8.32
C MET A 84 0.85 -8.21 -8.54
N SER A 85 -0.19 -7.90 -9.30
CA SER A 85 -0.62 -6.50 -9.44
C SER A 85 -1.14 -5.96 -8.12
N PHE A 86 -1.03 -4.65 -7.92
CA PHE A 86 -1.53 -4.00 -6.71
C PHE A 86 -3.02 -4.26 -6.50
N HIS A 87 -3.84 -4.22 -7.55
CA HIS A 87 -5.27 -4.53 -7.48
C HIS A 87 -5.56 -6.00 -7.10
N ALA A 88 -4.69 -6.95 -7.47
CA ALA A 88 -4.80 -8.33 -7.00
C ALA A 88 -4.43 -8.46 -5.51
N PHE A 89 -3.42 -7.71 -5.06
CA PHE A 89 -3.06 -7.63 -3.64
C PHE A 89 -4.20 -7.04 -2.79
N LEU A 90 -4.84 -5.97 -3.25
CA LEU A 90 -6.01 -5.40 -2.57
C LEU A 90 -7.13 -6.43 -2.43
N ARG A 91 -7.42 -7.20 -3.49
CA ARG A 91 -8.45 -8.25 -3.44
C ARG A 91 -8.08 -9.41 -2.50
N LYS A 92 -6.80 -9.81 -2.48
CA LYS A 92 -6.27 -10.80 -1.53
C LYS A 92 -6.49 -10.32 -0.09
N GLN A 93 -6.22 -9.05 0.19
CA GLN A 93 -6.38 -8.47 1.52
C GLN A 93 -7.86 -8.26 1.92
N SER A 94 -8.73 -7.97 0.95
CA SER A 94 -10.19 -7.92 1.15
C SER A 94 -10.84 -9.29 1.36
N GLY A 95 -10.14 -10.40 1.09
CA GLY A 95 -10.69 -11.75 1.21
C GLY A 95 -11.94 -11.99 0.35
N GLY A 96 -12.05 -11.35 -0.81
CA GLY A 96 -13.24 -11.43 -1.66
C GLY A 96 -14.51 -10.78 -1.08
N MET A 97 -14.40 -9.98 -0.01
CA MET A 97 -15.54 -9.20 0.48
C MET A 97 -16.00 -8.15 -0.55
N LYS A 98 -17.28 -7.75 -0.43
CA LYS A 98 -17.96 -6.81 -1.34
C LYS A 98 -17.06 -5.63 -1.74
N LYS A 99 -17.13 -5.22 -3.02
CA LYS A 99 -16.34 -4.17 -3.68
C LYS A 99 -16.28 -2.83 -2.91
N ASP A 100 -17.22 -2.60 -2.00
CA ASP A 100 -17.35 -1.36 -1.24
C ASP A 100 -16.68 -1.40 0.14
N LYS A 101 -16.17 -2.56 0.57
CA LYS A 101 -15.39 -2.67 1.81
C LYS A 101 -13.95 -2.24 1.54
N HIS A 102 -13.57 -1.10 2.12
CA HIS A 102 -12.22 -0.57 2.04
C HIS A 102 -11.22 -1.46 2.79
N VAL A 103 -10.12 -1.78 2.11
CA VAL A 103 -8.90 -2.29 2.77
C VAL A 103 -8.19 -1.12 3.42
N SER A 104 -7.90 -1.22 4.72
CA SER A 104 -7.04 -0.25 5.37
C SER A 104 -5.59 -0.50 4.95
N LEU A 105 -5.11 0.29 4.00
CA LEU A 105 -3.70 0.37 3.66
C LEU A 105 -3.00 1.31 4.66
N SER A 106 -2.04 0.76 5.39
CA SER A 106 -1.17 1.52 6.29
C SER A 106 0.14 1.88 5.58
N ASP A 107 0.49 3.16 5.59
CA ASP A 107 1.83 3.59 5.22
C ASP A 107 2.79 3.36 6.40
N THR A 108 3.96 2.79 6.13
CA THR A 108 4.95 2.49 7.18
C THR A 108 5.81 3.72 7.40
N SER A 109 5.45 4.53 8.39
CA SER A 109 6.27 5.68 8.80
C SER A 109 7.39 5.25 9.74
N LEU A 110 8.64 5.46 9.31
CA LEU A 110 9.85 5.30 10.14
C LEU A 110 10.28 6.62 10.80
N ARG A 111 9.41 7.63 10.78
CA ARG A 111 9.70 8.93 11.41
C ARG A 111 9.45 8.85 12.91
N ILE A 112 10.23 9.61 13.67
CA ILE A 112 10.01 9.79 15.11
C ILE A 112 8.66 10.48 15.30
N LYS A 113 7.83 9.95 16.20
CA LYS A 113 6.54 10.56 16.52
C LYS A 113 6.77 11.84 17.30
N THR A 114 6.19 12.95 16.84
CA THR A 114 6.23 14.25 17.50
C THR A 114 5.04 14.40 18.45
N GLY A 115 5.14 15.29 19.45
CA GLY A 115 4.03 15.59 20.37
C GLY A 115 4.00 14.76 21.67
N CYS A 116 5.12 14.15 22.06
CA CYS A 116 5.24 13.57 23.39
C CYS A 116 5.44 14.64 24.45
N THR A 117 4.73 14.54 25.56
CA THR A 117 4.84 15.48 26.69
C THR A 117 5.83 15.03 27.75
N THR A 118 6.37 13.81 27.65
CA THR A 118 7.23 13.21 28.68
C THR A 118 8.72 13.45 28.46
N HIS A 119 9.11 14.16 27.40
CA HIS A 119 10.49 14.49 27.10
C HIS A 119 10.56 15.81 26.32
N PRO A 120 11.70 16.53 26.37
CA PRO A 120 11.97 17.64 25.47
C PRO A 120 11.81 17.22 24.00
N PRO A 121 11.48 18.14 23.09
CA PRO A 121 11.35 17.81 21.68
C PRO A 121 12.67 17.23 21.14
N TRP A 122 12.57 16.32 20.17
CA TRP A 122 13.74 15.80 19.46
C TRP A 122 14.51 16.98 18.84
N PRO A 123 15.86 17.04 18.94
CA PRO A 123 16.80 15.96 19.24
C PRO A 123 17.18 15.78 20.73
N GLU A 124 16.66 16.61 21.64
CA GLU A 124 17.12 16.66 23.04
C GLU A 124 16.57 15.51 23.91
N GLY A 125 15.52 14.83 23.48
CA GLY A 125 14.97 13.67 24.18
C GLY A 125 14.10 12.76 23.31
N ILE A 126 14.08 11.47 23.63
CA ILE A 126 13.20 10.48 23.00
C ILE A 126 12.82 9.40 24.02
N CYS A 127 11.57 8.91 23.95
CA CYS A 127 11.14 7.73 24.69
C CYS A 127 10.80 6.56 23.76
N SER A 128 10.68 5.35 24.32
CA SER A 128 10.34 4.13 23.57
C SER A 128 9.00 4.18 22.83
N LYS A 129 8.07 5.06 23.25
CA LYS A 129 6.79 5.27 22.56
C LYS A 129 6.91 6.16 21.31
N CYS A 130 7.94 7.00 21.27
CA CYS A 130 8.19 7.94 20.18
C CYS A 130 9.17 7.40 19.15
N GLN A 131 10.02 6.47 19.58
CA GLN A 131 10.88 5.68 18.69
C GLN A 131 10.02 4.83 17.74
N PRO A 132 10.29 4.85 16.42
CA PRO A 132 9.64 3.94 15.50
C PRO A 132 10.00 2.49 15.84
N SER A 133 9.05 1.58 15.71
CA SER A 133 9.30 0.16 15.94
C SER A 133 10.33 -0.37 14.94
N ALA A 134 11.16 -1.33 15.38
CA ALA A 134 12.09 -2.00 14.48
C ALA A 134 11.32 -2.66 13.32
N VAL A 135 11.79 -2.44 12.09
CA VAL A 135 11.15 -2.97 10.89
C VAL A 135 11.93 -4.13 10.33
N THR A 136 11.21 -5.22 10.03
CA THR A 136 11.74 -6.34 9.27
C THR A 136 11.47 -6.11 7.78
N LEU A 137 12.53 -6.04 6.99
CA LEU A 137 12.42 -5.91 5.55
C LEU A 137 11.94 -7.22 4.94
N LYS A 138 10.71 -7.20 4.40
CA LYS A 138 10.15 -8.30 3.60
C LYS A 138 10.22 -7.91 2.14
N ARG A 139 10.40 -8.90 1.26
CA ARG A 139 10.26 -8.69 -0.18
C ARG A 139 8.80 -8.31 -0.49
N GLN A 140 8.60 -7.21 -1.23
CA GLN A 140 7.31 -6.87 -1.82
C GLN A 140 7.03 -7.69 -3.08
#